data_AF-A0A960G5M2-F1
#
_entry.id   AF-A0A960G5M2-F1
#
_cell.length_a   1.000
_cell.length_b   1.000
_cell.length_c   1.000
_cell.angle_alpha   90.00
_cell.angle_beta   90.00
_cell.angle_gamma   90.00
#
_symmetry.space_group_name_H-M   'P 1'
#
loop_
_entity.id
_entity.type
_entity.pdbx_description
1 polymer ?
#
loop_
_entity_poly.entity_id
_entity_poly.type
_entity_poly.pdbx_seq_one_letter_code
_entity_poly.pdbx_strand_id
1 'polypeptide(L)'
;GIPYTDSRDANPGEVWEENEFWFALSWEIDPDGSLGIRQFFESQERPGERMTMDEYYDILFDKAVPGLPAAAEAAGLTPLQYMRKFGAFEVVKDQYRLDERPLTDAELEGAVPDENGVLRKPVTMESQPPLVGEAGAVGLQHQDGSKVFGWLSPSRKLELYSTTLADWGWPEQATPGYIESHVSANQIDRDNDEFVLMPNFRLPTLIHTRSGNAKYLNEIANTHPLWFNAGDAAAMGLATGDLARVSTEIGHFVARVWATEAIRPGVVGMSHHMGRWYQDGHPGSRWVMGKVDLTRTDDGVWSLRYKEGIKPFTSDDPDSERIYWDDPGVHQNLTFPVQPDPISGMHCWHQKVRIEKAHPEDHYGDVSVDVTKSREAYQRWLSMTRPGPGPGGLRRPEFMMRHVTPRRKAYLYEPARSTEA
;
A
#
# COMPACT_ATOMS: atom_id res chain seq x y z
N GLY A 1 -27.62 16.42 -15.18
CA GLY A 1 -26.27 15.84 -15.23
C GLY A 1 -25.83 15.75 -16.67
N ILE A 2 -24.53 15.63 -16.92
CA ILE A 2 -23.99 15.31 -18.24
C ILE A 2 -24.41 13.86 -18.55
N PRO A 3 -25.02 13.56 -19.71
CA PRO A 3 -25.23 12.18 -20.14
C PRO A 3 -23.87 11.49 -20.30
N TYR A 4 -23.68 10.35 -19.66
CA TYR A 4 -22.48 9.54 -19.79
C TYR A 4 -22.87 8.06 -19.90
N THR A 5 -22.05 7.28 -20.59
CA THR A 5 -22.22 5.82 -20.76
C THR A 5 -21.26 5.04 -19.87
N ASP A 6 -20.03 5.53 -19.70
CA ASP A 6 -19.08 5.00 -18.71
C ASP A 6 -18.18 6.10 -18.15
N SER A 7 -17.29 5.75 -17.22
CA SER A 7 -16.42 6.72 -16.54
C SER A 7 -15.54 7.54 -17.48
N ARG A 8 -15.24 7.06 -18.69
CA ARG A 8 -14.39 7.78 -19.66
C ARG A 8 -15.07 9.02 -20.21
N ASP A 9 -16.40 8.97 -20.36
CA ASP A 9 -17.18 10.10 -20.87
C ASP A 9 -17.21 11.27 -19.88
N ALA A 10 -17.03 10.98 -18.60
CA ALA A 10 -17.04 11.96 -17.52
C ALA A 10 -15.63 12.29 -16.99
N ASN A 11 -14.61 11.49 -17.34
CA ASN A 11 -13.25 11.63 -16.84
C ASN A 11 -12.32 12.15 -17.95
N PRO A 12 -11.74 13.37 -17.82
CA PRO A 12 -10.93 14.00 -18.86
C PRO A 12 -9.74 13.19 -19.38
N GLY A 13 -9.28 12.18 -18.63
CA GLY A 13 -8.17 11.31 -19.02
C GLY A 13 -8.59 9.98 -19.67
N GLU A 14 -9.86 9.80 -20.02
CA GLU A 14 -10.42 8.52 -20.49
C GLU A 14 -10.09 7.37 -19.51
N VAL A 15 -10.02 7.70 -18.22
CA VAL A 15 -9.64 6.76 -17.17
C VAL A 15 -10.84 5.91 -16.81
N TRP A 16 -10.67 4.61 -16.92
CA TRP A 16 -11.64 3.62 -16.47
C TRP A 16 -11.75 3.61 -14.95
N GLU A 17 -12.97 3.50 -14.46
CA GLU A 17 -13.23 2.83 -13.18
C GLU A 17 -12.79 1.36 -13.29
N GLU A 18 -12.23 0.81 -12.21
CA GLU A 18 -11.54 -0.50 -12.26
C GLU A 18 -12.46 -1.64 -12.70
N ASN A 19 -13.70 -1.68 -12.19
CA ASN A 19 -14.65 -2.72 -12.60
C ASN A 19 -15.08 -2.54 -14.06
N GLU A 20 -15.30 -1.30 -14.53
CA GLU A 20 -15.62 -1.04 -15.94
C GLU A 20 -14.50 -1.55 -16.86
N PHE A 21 -13.23 -1.34 -16.49
CA PHE A 21 -12.07 -1.87 -17.23
C PHE A 21 -12.13 -3.39 -17.30
N TRP A 22 -12.36 -4.08 -16.18
CA TRP A 22 -12.44 -5.54 -16.17
C TRP A 22 -13.61 -6.08 -16.99
N PHE A 23 -14.76 -5.39 -16.97
CA PHE A 23 -15.92 -5.79 -17.78
C PHE A 23 -15.61 -5.64 -19.27
N ALA A 24 -15.01 -4.52 -19.67
CA ALA A 24 -14.60 -4.30 -21.06
C ALA A 24 -13.54 -5.31 -21.52
N LEU A 25 -12.48 -5.50 -20.73
CA LEU A 25 -11.41 -6.44 -21.05
C LEU A 25 -11.93 -7.87 -21.17
N SER A 26 -12.87 -8.29 -20.32
CA SER A 26 -13.43 -9.64 -20.37
C SER A 26 -14.22 -9.89 -21.66
N TRP A 27 -14.91 -8.86 -22.16
CA TRP A 27 -15.63 -8.90 -23.44
C TRP A 27 -14.70 -8.87 -24.65
N GLU A 28 -13.55 -8.21 -24.56
CA GLU A 28 -12.52 -8.24 -25.61
C GLU A 28 -11.76 -9.58 -25.63
N ILE A 29 -11.57 -10.22 -24.47
CA ILE A 29 -10.92 -11.54 -24.37
C ILE A 29 -11.82 -12.65 -24.90
N ASP A 30 -13.13 -12.57 -24.63
CA ASP A 30 -14.11 -13.62 -24.94
C ASP A 30 -15.34 -13.07 -25.69
N PRO A 31 -15.16 -12.49 -26.89
CA PRO A 31 -16.22 -11.75 -27.58
C PRO A 31 -17.39 -12.64 -28.01
N ASP A 32 -17.14 -13.92 -28.27
CA ASP A 32 -18.15 -14.92 -28.64
C ASP A 32 -18.61 -15.81 -27.46
N GLY A 33 -18.03 -15.63 -26.27
CA GLY A 33 -18.36 -16.41 -25.09
C GLY A 33 -17.77 -17.83 -25.07
N SER A 34 -16.96 -18.21 -26.06
CA SER A 34 -16.42 -19.57 -26.21
C SER A 34 -15.46 -19.98 -25.08
N LEU A 35 -14.82 -19.01 -24.41
CA LEU A 35 -13.96 -19.25 -23.25
C LEU A 35 -14.75 -19.35 -21.94
N GLY A 36 -16.05 -19.04 -21.97
CA GLY A 36 -16.93 -19.08 -20.81
C GLY A 36 -16.63 -17.98 -19.78
N ILE A 37 -15.91 -16.92 -20.17
CA ILE A 37 -15.59 -15.78 -19.31
C ILE A 37 -16.71 -14.74 -19.42
N ARG A 38 -17.20 -14.48 -20.64
CA ARG A 38 -18.19 -13.45 -20.93
C ARG A 38 -19.44 -13.54 -20.06
N GLN A 39 -19.92 -14.76 -19.79
CA GLN A 39 -21.12 -15.01 -19.00
C GLN A 39 -21.10 -14.39 -17.59
N PHE A 40 -19.91 -14.15 -17.01
CA PHE A 40 -19.79 -13.54 -15.68
C PHE A 40 -19.95 -12.01 -15.69
N PHE A 41 -19.89 -11.39 -16.87
CA PHE A 41 -19.95 -9.94 -17.07
C PHE A 41 -21.04 -9.54 -18.08
N GLU A 42 -21.93 -10.48 -18.40
CA GLU A 42 -23.09 -10.26 -19.25
C GLU A 42 -24.28 -9.79 -18.41
N SER A 43 -25.03 -8.82 -18.94
CA SER A 43 -26.21 -8.27 -18.27
C SER A 43 -27.28 -9.35 -18.09
N GLN A 44 -27.80 -9.46 -16.86
CA GLN A 44 -28.96 -10.28 -16.53
C GLN A 44 -30.26 -9.62 -17.02
N GLU A 45 -30.28 -8.29 -17.13
CA GLU A 45 -31.44 -7.52 -17.62
C GLU A 45 -31.48 -7.41 -19.14
N ARG A 46 -30.31 -7.35 -19.79
CA ARG A 46 -30.12 -7.19 -21.24
C ARG A 46 -29.21 -8.31 -21.78
N PRO A 47 -29.71 -9.54 -21.91
CA PRO A 47 -28.91 -10.65 -22.43
C PRO A 47 -28.29 -10.32 -23.78
N GLY A 48 -27.03 -10.70 -23.97
CA GLY A 48 -26.24 -10.34 -25.14
C GLY A 48 -25.50 -9.00 -25.04
N GLU A 49 -25.71 -8.23 -23.97
CA GLU A 49 -25.02 -6.96 -23.70
C GLU A 49 -24.14 -7.01 -22.44
N ARG A 50 -23.15 -6.11 -22.38
CA ARG A 50 -22.28 -5.98 -21.21
C ARG A 50 -23.06 -5.44 -20.01
N MET A 51 -22.81 -6.01 -18.83
CA MET A 51 -23.37 -5.52 -17.58
C MET A 51 -22.92 -4.07 -17.33
N THR A 52 -23.83 -3.22 -16.84
CA THR A 52 -23.50 -1.85 -16.43
C THR A 52 -23.05 -1.81 -14.97
N MET A 53 -22.40 -0.72 -14.57
CA MET A 53 -21.99 -0.56 -13.18
C MET A 53 -23.20 -0.48 -12.22
N ASP A 54 -24.28 0.16 -12.67
CA ASP A 54 -25.54 0.22 -11.92
C ASP A 54 -26.12 -1.16 -11.70
N GLU A 55 -26.17 -1.99 -12.74
CA GLU A 55 -26.68 -3.36 -12.63
C GLU A 55 -25.80 -4.22 -11.71
N TYR A 56 -24.48 -4.13 -11.84
CA TYR A 56 -23.55 -4.84 -10.96
C TYR A 56 -23.77 -4.49 -9.49
N TYR A 57 -23.82 -3.19 -9.16
CA TYR A 57 -24.01 -2.75 -7.78
C TYR A 57 -25.43 -3.00 -7.28
N ASP A 58 -26.46 -2.92 -8.13
CA ASP A 58 -27.82 -3.26 -7.72
C ASP A 58 -27.91 -4.74 -7.34
N ILE A 59 -27.35 -5.65 -8.15
CA ILE A 59 -27.25 -7.08 -7.81
C ILE A 59 -26.46 -7.29 -6.51
N LEU A 60 -25.32 -6.62 -6.35
CA LEU A 60 -24.48 -6.75 -5.15
C LEU A 60 -25.23 -6.27 -3.89
N PHE A 61 -25.83 -5.09 -3.94
CA PHE A 61 -26.52 -4.49 -2.80
C PHE A 61 -27.83 -5.20 -2.46
N ASP A 62 -28.54 -5.72 -3.46
CA ASP A 62 -29.74 -6.51 -3.26
C ASP A 62 -29.44 -7.89 -2.66
N LYS A 63 -28.42 -8.58 -3.18
CA LYS A 63 -28.22 -10.01 -2.87
C LYS A 63 -27.14 -10.29 -1.84
N ALA A 64 -26.12 -9.44 -1.73
CA ALA A 64 -24.90 -9.75 -0.98
C ALA A 64 -24.74 -8.97 0.33
N VAL A 65 -25.56 -7.94 0.59
CA VAL A 65 -25.46 -7.12 1.81
C VAL A 65 -26.63 -7.43 2.76
N PRO A 66 -26.40 -8.21 3.84
CA PRO A 66 -27.47 -8.58 4.76
C PRO A 66 -28.17 -7.36 5.36
N GLY A 67 -29.51 -7.32 5.30
CA GLY A 67 -30.33 -6.28 5.89
C GLY A 67 -30.50 -5.00 5.07
N LEU A 68 -29.65 -4.76 4.07
CA LEU A 68 -29.74 -3.56 3.22
C LEU A 68 -31.06 -3.49 2.42
N PRO A 69 -31.57 -4.58 1.80
CA PRO A 69 -32.85 -4.51 1.08
C PRO A 69 -34.02 -4.04 1.93
N ALA A 70 -34.15 -4.58 3.16
CA ALA A 70 -35.21 -4.19 4.08
C ALA A 70 -35.07 -2.74 4.56
N ALA A 71 -33.83 -2.28 4.80
CA ALA A 71 -33.57 -0.89 5.19
C ALA A 71 -33.86 0.10 4.05
N ALA A 72 -33.55 -0.29 2.80
CA ALA A 72 -33.87 0.47 1.62
C ALA A 72 -35.40 0.58 1.41
N GLU A 73 -36.12 -0.54 1.52
CA GLU A 73 -37.58 -0.58 1.44
C GLU A 73 -38.24 0.30 2.51
N ALA A 74 -37.78 0.24 3.76
CA ALA A 74 -38.28 1.09 4.85
C ALA A 74 -38.05 2.60 4.59
N ALA A 75 -37.05 2.94 3.77
CA ALA A 75 -36.77 4.30 3.33
C ALA A 75 -37.48 4.67 2.00
N GLY A 76 -38.23 3.75 1.40
CA GLY A 76 -38.87 3.93 0.09
C GLY A 76 -37.88 4.01 -1.08
N LEU A 77 -36.76 3.30 -0.99
CA LEU A 77 -35.66 3.31 -1.95
C LEU A 77 -35.33 1.88 -2.41
N THR A 78 -34.73 1.73 -3.59
CA THR A 78 -34.00 0.49 -3.93
C THR A 78 -32.66 0.42 -3.16
N PRO A 79 -32.03 -0.76 -3.02
CA PRO A 79 -30.71 -0.88 -2.39
C PRO A 79 -29.66 0.04 -3.02
N LEU A 80 -29.59 0.10 -4.36
CA LEU A 80 -28.70 1.02 -5.08
C LEU A 80 -29.01 2.49 -4.77
N GLN A 81 -30.29 2.88 -4.75
CA GLN A 81 -30.69 4.25 -4.39
C GLN A 81 -30.34 4.60 -2.94
N TYR A 82 -30.50 3.65 -2.02
CA TYR A 82 -30.10 3.82 -0.63
C TYR A 82 -28.60 4.09 -0.53
N MET A 83 -27.78 3.25 -1.17
CA MET A 83 -26.31 3.42 -1.15
C MET A 83 -25.86 4.70 -1.84
N ARG A 84 -26.52 5.12 -2.93
CA ARG A 84 -26.26 6.42 -3.56
C ARG A 84 -26.58 7.61 -2.64
N LYS A 85 -27.62 7.48 -1.81
CA LYS A 85 -28.07 8.55 -0.92
C LYS A 85 -27.24 8.64 0.37
N PHE A 86 -26.96 7.50 0.99
CA PHE A 86 -26.33 7.45 2.33
C PHE A 86 -24.85 7.07 2.29
N GLY A 87 -24.36 6.42 1.24
CA GLY A 87 -22.95 6.07 1.04
C GLY A 87 -22.40 4.94 1.93
N ALA A 88 -23.09 4.58 3.02
CA ALA A 88 -22.70 3.52 3.93
C ALA A 88 -23.93 2.85 4.56
N PHE A 89 -23.77 1.59 4.98
CA PHE A 89 -24.79 0.81 5.67
C PHE A 89 -24.15 -0.05 6.78
N GLU A 90 -24.71 0.02 7.99
CA GLU A 90 -24.25 -0.77 9.13
C GLU A 90 -24.86 -2.18 9.06
N VAL A 91 -24.05 -3.18 8.70
CA VAL A 91 -24.51 -4.57 8.58
C VAL A 91 -24.66 -5.22 9.97
N VAL A 92 -23.71 -4.97 10.86
CA VAL A 92 -23.70 -5.48 12.23
C VAL A 92 -23.26 -4.36 13.15
N LYS A 93 -24.03 -4.17 14.22
CA LYS A 93 -23.73 -3.21 15.29
C LYS A 93 -23.09 -3.93 16.48
N ASP A 94 -22.18 -3.25 17.18
CA ASP A 94 -21.60 -3.70 18.46
C ASP A 94 -20.99 -5.12 18.41
N GLN A 95 -20.27 -5.42 17.34
CA GLN A 95 -19.60 -6.71 17.19
C GLN A 95 -18.33 -6.78 18.04
N TYR A 96 -18.39 -7.49 19.17
CA TYR A 96 -17.27 -7.74 20.08
C TYR A 96 -17.16 -9.23 20.43
N ARG A 97 -15.98 -9.65 20.91
CA ARG A 97 -15.72 -11.01 21.44
C ARG A 97 -16.12 -12.14 20.50
N LEU A 98 -15.88 -11.95 19.19
CA LEU A 98 -16.12 -12.98 18.19
C LEU A 98 -15.37 -14.28 18.49
N ASP A 99 -14.22 -14.19 19.16
CA ASP A 99 -13.42 -15.32 19.60
C ASP A 99 -14.16 -16.20 20.63
N GLU A 100 -15.03 -15.63 21.45
CA GLU A 100 -15.83 -16.36 22.44
C GLU A 100 -17.20 -16.79 21.92
N ARG A 101 -17.56 -16.39 20.70
CA ARG A 101 -18.84 -16.75 20.10
C ARG A 101 -18.98 -18.27 20.06
N PRO A 102 -20.07 -18.85 20.61
CA PRO A 102 -20.34 -20.27 20.45
C PRO A 102 -20.45 -20.65 18.97
N LEU A 103 -19.88 -21.80 18.63
CA LEU A 103 -20.03 -22.36 17.28
C LEU A 103 -21.46 -22.88 17.08
N THR A 104 -21.98 -22.69 15.88
CA THR A 104 -23.27 -23.27 15.45
C THR A 104 -23.13 -24.77 15.17
N ASP A 105 -24.25 -25.49 15.19
CA ASP A 105 -24.26 -26.93 14.87
C ASP A 105 -23.69 -27.22 13.48
N ALA A 106 -23.96 -26.35 12.50
CA ALA A 106 -23.41 -26.47 11.14
C ALA A 106 -21.88 -26.26 11.09
N GLU A 107 -21.36 -25.33 11.89
CA GLU A 107 -19.91 -25.14 12.04
C GLU A 107 -19.26 -26.37 12.70
N LEU A 108 -19.94 -27.00 13.68
CA LEU A 108 -19.46 -28.18 14.40
C LEU A 108 -19.59 -29.49 13.62
N GLU A 109 -20.48 -29.57 12.64
CA GLU A 109 -20.74 -30.80 11.89
C GLU A 109 -19.45 -31.35 11.24
N GLY A 110 -19.06 -32.56 11.64
CA GLY A 110 -17.86 -33.24 11.16
C GLY A 110 -16.53 -32.72 11.72
N ALA A 111 -16.56 -31.78 12.68
CA ALA A 111 -15.36 -31.27 13.33
C ALA A 111 -14.97 -32.10 14.55
N VAL A 112 -13.67 -32.41 14.68
CA VAL A 112 -13.10 -33.15 15.81
C VAL A 112 -11.97 -32.32 16.42
N PRO A 113 -11.87 -32.22 17.76
CA PRO A 113 -10.76 -31.50 18.39
C PRO A 113 -9.43 -32.25 18.18
N ASP A 114 -8.38 -31.51 17.85
CA ASP A 114 -6.99 -32.00 17.90
C ASP A 114 -6.44 -31.99 19.33
N GLU A 115 -5.16 -32.37 19.48
CA GLU A 115 -4.48 -32.43 20.79
C GLU A 115 -4.46 -31.09 21.56
N ASN A 116 -4.59 -29.96 20.84
CA ASN A 116 -4.59 -28.62 21.41
C ASN A 116 -6.02 -28.05 21.59
N GLY A 117 -7.03 -28.85 21.24
CA GLY A 117 -8.45 -28.52 21.30
C GLY A 117 -8.96 -27.82 20.05
N VAL A 118 -8.16 -27.61 19.00
CA VAL A 118 -8.65 -26.95 17.77
C VAL A 118 -9.60 -27.90 17.05
N LEU A 119 -10.83 -27.45 16.83
CA LEU A 119 -11.86 -28.19 16.12
C LEU A 119 -11.54 -28.15 14.62
N ARG A 120 -11.29 -29.33 14.03
CA ARG A 120 -10.88 -29.48 12.64
C ARG A 120 -11.81 -30.41 11.87
N LYS A 121 -12.16 -30.00 10.65
CA LYS A 121 -12.84 -30.80 9.62
C LYS A 121 -11.79 -31.45 8.69
N PRO A 122 -12.10 -32.60 8.07
CA PRO A 122 -11.21 -33.25 7.11
C PRO A 122 -10.86 -32.33 5.93
N VAL A 123 -9.59 -32.35 5.51
CA VAL A 123 -9.09 -31.57 4.36
C VAL A 123 -8.19 -32.41 3.47
N THR A 124 -8.14 -32.06 2.19
CA THR A 124 -7.23 -32.66 1.19
C THR A 124 -6.34 -31.58 0.58
N MET A 125 -5.41 -31.96 -0.28
CA MET A 125 -4.59 -31.01 -1.04
C MET A 125 -5.40 -30.17 -2.04
N GLU A 126 -6.62 -30.60 -2.36
CA GLU A 126 -7.57 -29.85 -3.18
C GLU A 126 -8.48 -28.93 -2.37
N SER A 127 -8.45 -29.00 -1.03
CA SER A 127 -9.20 -28.09 -0.19
C SER A 127 -8.73 -26.65 -0.39
N GLN A 128 -9.68 -25.73 -0.27
CA GLN A 128 -9.46 -24.30 -0.37
C GLN A 128 -9.41 -23.71 1.05
N PRO A 129 -8.27 -23.15 1.51
CA PRO A 129 -8.24 -22.42 2.77
C PRO A 129 -9.14 -21.18 2.72
N PRO A 130 -9.62 -20.70 3.88
CA PRO A 130 -10.29 -19.41 3.99
C PRO A 130 -9.32 -18.26 3.66
N LEU A 131 -9.84 -17.04 3.50
CA LEU A 131 -9.01 -15.85 3.25
C LEU A 131 -7.96 -15.65 4.36
N VAL A 132 -8.32 -15.94 5.61
CA VAL A 132 -7.45 -15.93 6.80
C VAL A 132 -7.82 -17.15 7.66
N GLY A 133 -6.82 -17.87 8.17
CA GLY A 133 -6.99 -19.09 8.96
C GLY A 133 -6.64 -20.37 8.18
N GLU A 134 -6.48 -21.47 8.90
CA GLU A 134 -6.12 -22.75 8.29
C GLU A 134 -7.32 -23.45 7.65
N ALA A 135 -7.06 -24.21 6.58
CA ALA A 135 -8.08 -25.07 6.00
C ALA A 135 -8.59 -26.09 7.04
N GLY A 136 -9.91 -26.22 7.12
CA GLY A 136 -10.56 -27.22 7.99
C GLY A 136 -10.64 -26.83 9.47
N ALA A 137 -9.83 -25.90 9.97
CA ALA A 137 -10.02 -25.40 11.33
C ALA A 137 -11.32 -24.58 11.39
N VAL A 138 -12.17 -24.82 12.39
CA VAL A 138 -13.47 -24.14 12.53
C VAL A 138 -13.67 -23.47 13.90
N GLY A 139 -12.88 -23.84 14.91
CA GLY A 139 -12.82 -23.12 16.18
C GLY A 139 -12.05 -23.89 17.25
N LEU A 140 -12.35 -23.64 18.52
CA LEU A 140 -11.61 -24.16 19.67
C LEU A 140 -12.56 -24.80 20.68
N GLN A 141 -12.20 -25.99 21.15
CA GLN A 141 -12.78 -26.63 22.33
C GLN A 141 -11.89 -26.39 23.55
N HIS A 142 -12.44 -25.73 24.58
CA HIS A 142 -11.75 -25.53 25.85
C HIS A 142 -11.84 -26.77 26.76
N GLN A 143 -11.03 -26.78 27.82
CA GLN A 143 -10.98 -27.87 28.80
C GLN A 143 -12.31 -28.07 29.55
N ASP A 144 -13.12 -27.03 29.69
CA ASP A 144 -14.47 -27.09 30.27
C ASP A 144 -15.53 -27.65 29.30
N GLY A 145 -15.13 -27.97 28.06
CA GLY A 145 -15.99 -28.49 27.01
C GLY A 145 -16.67 -27.43 26.16
N SER A 146 -16.51 -26.14 26.46
CA SER A 146 -17.06 -25.06 25.62
C SER A 146 -16.41 -25.05 24.24
N LYS A 147 -17.20 -24.79 23.20
CA LYS A 147 -16.78 -24.77 21.79
C LYS A 147 -17.06 -23.40 21.19
N VAL A 148 -16.00 -22.66 20.94
CA VAL A 148 -16.06 -21.26 20.51
C VAL A 148 -15.34 -21.06 19.18
N PHE A 149 -15.63 -19.96 18.50
CA PHE A 149 -15.02 -19.64 17.21
C PHE A 149 -13.50 -19.41 17.28
N GLY A 150 -13.03 -18.80 18.36
CA GLY A 150 -11.61 -18.51 18.58
C GLY A 150 -11.03 -17.47 17.62
N TRP A 151 -9.72 -17.31 17.68
CA TRP A 151 -8.95 -16.45 16.78
C TRP A 151 -8.68 -17.16 15.44
N LEU A 152 -8.31 -16.45 14.38
CA LEU A 152 -7.92 -17.06 13.09
C LEU A 152 -6.45 -17.52 13.05
N SER A 153 -5.81 -17.65 14.22
CA SER A 153 -4.47 -18.22 14.39
C SER A 153 -4.50 -19.75 14.30
N PRO A 154 -3.34 -20.41 14.08
CA PRO A 154 -3.26 -21.88 14.06
C PRO A 154 -3.80 -22.54 15.33
N SER A 155 -3.53 -21.95 16.51
CA SER A 155 -4.04 -22.47 17.79
C SER A 155 -5.48 -22.07 18.12
N ARG A 156 -6.11 -21.22 17.30
CA ARG A 156 -7.41 -20.57 17.59
C ARG A 156 -7.44 -19.74 18.87
N LYS A 157 -6.26 -19.42 19.43
CA LYS A 157 -6.06 -18.59 20.62
C LYS A 157 -5.27 -17.32 20.24
N LEU A 158 -5.23 -16.35 21.15
CA LEU A 158 -4.27 -15.27 21.06
C LEU A 158 -2.86 -15.81 21.34
N GLU A 159 -2.00 -15.83 20.32
CA GLU A 159 -0.65 -16.39 20.40
C GLU A 159 0.36 -15.35 20.89
N LEU A 160 0.72 -15.42 22.18
CA LEU A 160 1.86 -14.66 22.70
C LEU A 160 3.21 -15.25 22.24
N TYR A 161 3.24 -16.56 21.99
CA TYR A 161 4.33 -17.26 21.34
C TYR A 161 3.85 -17.79 19.99
N SER A 162 4.47 -17.34 18.90
CA SER A 162 4.17 -17.78 17.55
C SER A 162 5.03 -18.99 17.20
N THR A 163 4.44 -20.18 17.29
CA THR A 163 5.03 -21.41 16.76
C THR A 163 5.32 -21.28 15.26
N THR A 164 4.51 -20.50 14.53
CA THR A 164 4.78 -20.20 13.12
C THR A 164 6.13 -19.52 12.95
N LEU A 165 6.42 -18.42 13.67
CA LEU A 165 7.72 -17.75 13.52
C LEU A 165 8.86 -18.69 13.91
N ALA A 166 8.73 -19.45 14.99
CA ALA A 166 9.75 -20.41 15.42
C ALA A 166 10.05 -21.49 14.36
N ASP A 167 9.00 -22.16 13.87
CA ASP A 167 9.13 -23.24 12.90
C ASP A 167 9.57 -22.76 11.52
N TRP A 168 9.27 -21.50 11.18
CA TRP A 168 9.74 -20.82 9.96
C TRP A 168 11.13 -20.19 10.14
N GLY A 169 11.83 -20.62 11.17
CA GLY A 169 13.24 -20.35 11.37
C GLY A 169 13.53 -19.07 12.12
N TRP A 170 12.55 -18.40 12.73
CA TRP A 170 12.66 -17.15 13.52
C TRP A 170 12.26 -17.31 15.00
N PRO A 171 12.83 -18.26 15.76
CA PRO A 171 12.46 -18.51 17.15
C PRO A 171 12.73 -17.32 18.07
N GLU A 172 13.73 -16.48 17.76
CA GLU A 172 14.05 -15.28 18.52
C GLU A 172 12.99 -14.16 18.36
N GLN A 173 12.16 -14.24 17.31
CA GLN A 173 11.05 -13.32 17.06
C GLN A 173 9.68 -13.94 17.39
N ALA A 174 9.67 -15.15 17.97
CA ALA A 174 8.42 -15.87 18.26
C ALA A 174 7.57 -15.18 19.33
N THR A 175 8.14 -14.31 20.16
CA THR A 175 7.41 -13.51 21.15
C THR A 175 7.59 -12.02 20.88
N PRO A 176 6.61 -11.16 21.22
CA PRO A 176 6.79 -9.72 21.17
C PRO A 176 8.02 -9.27 21.97
N GLY A 177 8.89 -8.49 21.34
CA GLY A 177 10.15 -8.03 21.92
C GLY A 177 10.73 -6.83 21.19
N TYR A 178 11.93 -6.42 21.59
CA TYR A 178 12.66 -5.35 20.92
C TYR A 178 13.43 -5.89 19.72
N ILE A 179 13.23 -5.28 18.55
CA ILE A 179 14.02 -5.52 17.34
C ILE A 179 14.76 -4.22 17.03
N GLU A 180 16.09 -4.29 16.98
CA GLU A 180 16.89 -3.14 16.58
C GLU A 180 16.71 -2.88 15.08
N SER A 181 16.27 -1.67 14.72
CA SER A 181 16.08 -1.27 13.32
C SER A 181 17.34 -0.65 12.72
N HIS A 182 17.40 -0.56 11.40
CA HIS A 182 18.49 0.10 10.66
C HIS A 182 18.59 1.61 10.93
N VAL A 183 17.61 2.19 11.61
CA VAL A 183 17.56 3.59 12.05
C VAL A 183 17.53 3.72 13.58
N SER A 184 17.96 2.67 14.30
CA SER A 184 18.10 2.74 15.76
C SER A 184 19.05 3.87 16.16
N ALA A 185 18.90 4.43 17.35
CA ALA A 185 19.81 5.46 17.84
C ALA A 185 21.28 5.01 17.88
N ASN A 186 21.56 3.71 18.01
CA ASN A 186 22.92 3.16 17.98
C ASN A 186 23.51 3.11 16.55
N GLN A 187 22.66 3.20 15.52
CA GLN A 187 23.07 3.23 14.11
C GLN A 187 23.26 4.65 13.57
N ILE A 188 22.89 5.68 14.34
CA ILE A 188 22.93 7.09 13.95
C ILE A 188 24.13 7.78 14.60
N ASP A 189 25.10 8.17 13.78
CA ASP A 189 26.27 8.92 14.22
C ASP A 189 26.05 10.43 14.12
N ARG A 190 25.71 11.04 15.26
CA ARG A 190 25.45 12.48 15.36
C ARG A 190 26.68 13.34 15.13
N ASP A 191 27.88 12.81 15.37
CA ASP A 191 29.13 13.55 15.15
C ASP A 191 29.48 13.63 13.65
N ASN A 192 28.86 12.76 12.84
CA ASN A 192 28.98 12.73 11.38
C ASN A 192 27.72 13.26 10.67
N ASP A 193 26.96 14.14 11.33
CA ASP A 193 25.75 14.77 10.79
C ASP A 193 24.69 13.76 10.30
N GLU A 194 24.59 12.59 10.93
CA GLU A 194 23.57 11.60 10.61
C GLU A 194 22.27 11.84 11.37
N PHE A 195 21.14 11.66 10.68
CA PHE A 195 19.79 11.86 11.18
C PHE A 195 18.88 10.71 10.75
N VAL A 196 17.75 10.56 11.44
CA VAL A 196 16.63 9.75 10.94
C VAL A 196 15.72 10.64 10.10
N LEU A 197 15.53 10.29 8.83
CA LEU A 197 14.51 10.87 7.98
C LEU A 197 13.18 10.11 8.16
N MET A 198 12.12 10.85 8.47
CA MET A 198 10.73 10.40 8.47
C MET A 198 10.04 10.87 7.19
N PRO A 199 9.98 10.04 6.13
CA PRO A 199 9.48 10.47 4.83
C PRO A 199 7.97 10.30 4.65
N ASN A 200 7.30 9.64 5.60
CA ASN A 200 5.99 9.02 5.41
C ASN A 200 4.89 9.63 6.29
N PHE A 201 5.14 10.74 6.98
CA PHE A 201 4.05 11.48 7.61
C PHE A 201 3.10 12.03 6.53
N ARG A 202 1.84 12.23 6.91
CA ARG A 202 0.79 12.63 5.98
C ARG A 202 0.36 14.07 6.24
N LEU A 203 0.26 14.84 5.17
CA LEU A 203 -0.40 16.14 5.23
C LEU A 203 -1.92 15.90 5.19
N PRO A 204 -2.71 16.55 6.07
CA PRO A 204 -4.14 16.28 6.19
C PRO A 204 -4.92 16.66 4.93
N THR A 205 -4.36 17.53 4.08
CA THR A 205 -4.97 17.99 2.83
C THR A 205 -4.62 17.12 1.62
N LEU A 206 -3.62 16.24 1.70
CA LEU A 206 -3.11 15.50 0.54
C LEU A 206 -3.24 13.98 0.74
N ILE A 207 -3.77 13.29 -0.27
CA ILE A 207 -3.94 11.83 -0.28
C ILE A 207 -2.85 11.23 -1.16
N HIS A 208 -1.75 10.84 -0.53
CA HIS A 208 -0.53 10.44 -1.23
C HIS A 208 -0.26 11.43 -2.36
N THR A 209 -0.21 10.95 -3.60
CA THR A 209 0.02 11.79 -4.78
C THR A 209 -1.18 11.84 -5.72
N ARG A 210 -2.35 11.43 -5.23
CA ARG A 210 -3.61 11.44 -5.99
C ARG A 210 -4.31 12.80 -5.92
N SER A 211 -4.02 13.60 -4.90
CA SER A 211 -4.56 14.96 -4.74
C SER A 211 -3.91 15.99 -5.66
N GLY A 212 -2.91 15.60 -6.46
CA GLY A 212 -2.18 16.53 -7.33
C GLY A 212 -3.06 17.31 -8.30
N ASN A 213 -4.24 16.80 -8.66
CA ASN A 213 -5.17 17.49 -9.55
C ASN A 213 -6.29 18.26 -8.82
N ALA A 214 -6.27 18.31 -7.49
CA ALA A 214 -7.26 19.03 -6.69
C ALA A 214 -6.73 20.42 -6.30
N LYS A 215 -6.99 21.43 -7.16
CA LYS A 215 -6.44 22.79 -7.03
C LYS A 215 -6.61 23.40 -5.63
N TYR A 216 -7.78 23.27 -4.99
CA TYR A 216 -8.02 23.81 -3.65
C TYR A 216 -7.19 23.13 -2.56
N LEU A 217 -6.91 21.83 -2.69
CA LEU A 217 -6.08 21.12 -1.72
C LEU A 217 -4.60 21.50 -1.89
N ASN A 218 -4.16 21.66 -3.14
CA ASN A 218 -2.80 22.11 -3.44
C ASN A 218 -2.58 23.56 -2.99
N GLU A 219 -3.57 24.45 -3.14
CA GLU A 219 -3.47 25.83 -2.65
C GLU A 219 -3.12 25.91 -1.15
N ILE A 220 -3.60 24.96 -0.34
CA ILE A 220 -3.30 24.89 1.10
C ILE A 220 -1.91 24.31 1.36
N ALA A 221 -1.46 23.36 0.54
CA ALA A 221 -0.20 22.62 0.71
C ALA A 221 0.60 22.60 -0.62
N ASN A 222 1.23 23.72 -0.93
CA ASN A 222 1.97 23.97 -2.17
C ASN A 222 3.48 24.20 -1.96
N THR A 223 4.01 23.92 -0.78
CA THR A 223 5.45 23.99 -0.50
C THR A 223 5.94 22.71 0.13
N HIS A 224 7.17 22.31 -0.20
CA HIS A 224 7.73 21.03 0.22
C HIS A 224 8.99 21.16 1.09
N PRO A 225 8.87 21.64 2.34
CA PRO A 225 10.03 21.82 3.20
C PRO A 225 10.51 20.51 3.84
N LEU A 226 11.82 20.45 4.08
CA LEU A 226 12.47 19.57 5.04
C LEU A 226 12.28 20.15 6.44
N TRP A 227 11.41 19.54 7.24
CA TRP A 227 11.22 19.85 8.65
C TRP A 227 12.49 19.49 9.38
N PHE A 228 13.09 20.50 10.01
CA PHE A 228 14.37 20.38 10.69
C PHE A 228 14.26 20.99 12.07
N ASN A 229 14.71 20.28 13.11
CA ASN A 229 14.75 20.85 14.45
C ASN A 229 15.56 22.16 14.44
N ALA A 230 15.04 23.21 15.06
CA ALA A 230 15.67 24.53 15.00
C ALA A 230 17.07 24.57 15.62
N GLY A 231 17.31 23.82 16.71
CA GLY A 231 18.62 23.69 17.34
C GLY A 231 19.63 22.96 16.46
N ASP A 232 19.22 21.82 15.87
CA ASP A 232 20.08 21.06 14.95
C ASP A 232 20.41 21.88 13.69
N ALA A 233 19.41 22.54 13.10
CA ALA A 233 19.61 23.40 11.93
C ALA A 233 20.60 24.53 12.25
N ALA A 234 20.43 25.21 13.39
CA ALA A 234 21.34 26.27 13.82
C ALA A 234 22.76 25.76 14.07
N ALA A 235 22.93 24.57 14.66
CA ALA A 235 24.25 23.95 14.87
C ALA A 235 24.97 23.66 13.54
N MET A 236 24.22 23.34 12.48
CA MET A 236 24.73 23.16 11.12
C MET A 236 24.79 24.48 10.33
N GLY A 237 24.46 25.62 10.94
CA GLY A 237 24.42 26.94 10.32
C GLY A 237 23.38 27.07 9.21
N LEU A 238 22.29 26.30 9.29
CA LEU A 238 21.13 26.34 8.39
C LEU A 238 19.98 27.12 9.06
N ALA A 239 19.23 27.86 8.26
CA ALA A 239 18.01 28.54 8.65
C ALA A 239 16.83 28.16 7.74
N THR A 240 15.60 28.52 8.14
CA THR A 240 14.43 28.38 7.27
C THR A 240 14.66 29.11 5.95
N GLY A 241 14.44 28.39 4.85
CA GLY A 241 14.64 28.90 3.49
C GLY A 241 15.95 28.46 2.84
N ASP A 242 16.96 28.08 3.63
CA ASP A 242 18.23 27.55 3.12
C ASP A 242 18.03 26.20 2.43
N LEU A 243 18.97 25.84 1.56
CA LEU A 243 19.00 24.53 0.93
C LEU A 243 19.92 23.59 1.71
N ALA A 244 19.46 22.36 1.91
CA ALA A 244 20.22 21.27 2.48
C ALA A 244 20.30 20.11 1.48
N ARG A 245 21.48 19.52 1.35
CA ARG A 245 21.68 18.26 0.65
C ARG A 245 21.46 17.13 1.64
N VAL A 246 20.50 16.26 1.35
CA VAL A 246 20.15 15.09 2.17
C VAL A 246 20.65 13.86 1.45
N SER A 247 21.74 13.28 1.94
CA SER A 247 22.37 12.08 1.38
C SER A 247 21.80 10.83 2.03
N THR A 248 21.33 9.91 1.19
CA THR A 248 20.96 8.55 1.57
C THR A 248 22.09 7.58 1.18
N GLU A 249 21.90 6.29 1.44
CA GLU A 249 22.85 5.26 1.03
C GLU A 249 23.11 5.20 -0.50
N ILE A 250 22.09 5.50 -1.31
CA ILE A 250 22.14 5.30 -2.76
C ILE A 250 22.17 6.60 -3.55
N GLY A 251 22.23 7.75 -2.90
CA GLY A 251 22.08 9.02 -3.59
C GLY A 251 21.88 10.20 -2.66
N HIS A 252 21.33 11.29 -3.21
CA HIS A 252 20.95 12.45 -2.43
C HIS A 252 19.81 13.22 -3.10
N PHE A 253 19.15 14.06 -2.32
CA PHE A 253 18.23 15.06 -2.82
C PHE A 253 18.48 16.41 -2.14
N VAL A 254 18.09 17.49 -2.81
CA VAL A 254 18.26 18.86 -2.29
C VAL A 254 16.89 19.43 -1.92
N ALA A 255 16.72 19.78 -0.65
CA ALA A 255 15.46 20.26 -0.11
C ALA A 255 15.62 21.61 0.62
N ARG A 256 14.52 22.34 0.74
CA ARG A 256 14.48 23.61 1.47
C ARG A 256 14.22 23.35 2.95
N VAL A 257 15.04 23.91 3.81
CA VAL A 257 14.92 23.76 5.26
C VAL A 257 13.73 24.57 5.78
N TRP A 258 12.96 23.97 6.67
CA TRP A 258 12.07 24.65 7.60
C TRP A 258 12.52 24.34 9.03
N ALA A 259 13.25 25.28 9.64
CA ALA A 259 13.73 25.19 11.00
C ALA A 259 12.57 25.44 11.98
N THR A 260 12.27 24.45 12.83
CA THR A 260 11.10 24.45 13.72
C THR A 260 11.34 23.61 14.97
N GLU A 261 10.71 23.96 16.09
CA GLU A 261 10.69 23.15 17.31
C GLU A 261 9.64 22.02 17.26
N ALA A 262 8.86 21.94 16.18
CA ALA A 262 7.80 20.94 15.99
C ALA A 262 8.32 19.53 15.62
N ILE A 263 9.64 19.34 15.54
CA ILE A 263 10.26 18.05 15.26
C ILE A 263 11.40 17.78 16.25
N ARG A 264 11.50 16.51 16.66
CA ARG A 264 12.48 16.05 17.65
C ARG A 264 13.92 16.27 17.14
N PRO A 265 14.86 16.72 18.00
CA PRO A 265 16.29 16.70 17.67
C PRO A 265 16.77 15.32 17.21
N GLY A 266 17.62 15.29 16.18
CA GLY A 266 18.11 14.08 15.53
C GLY A 266 17.17 13.44 14.52
N VAL A 267 15.99 14.04 14.29
CA VAL A 267 15.00 13.59 13.31
C VAL A 267 14.70 14.74 12.34
N VAL A 268 14.65 14.42 11.05
CA VAL A 268 14.13 15.31 10.01
C VAL A 268 12.91 14.69 9.35
N GLY A 269 12.02 15.52 8.83
CA GLY A 269 10.80 15.07 8.19
C GLY A 269 10.64 15.74 6.83
N MET A 270 10.30 14.96 5.81
CA MET A 270 9.81 15.54 4.56
C MET A 270 8.70 14.65 4.02
N SER A 271 7.57 15.24 3.63
CA SER A 271 6.42 14.45 3.22
C SER A 271 6.68 13.72 1.89
N HIS A 272 5.92 12.69 1.54
CA HIS A 272 6.07 12.01 0.22
C HIS A 272 5.06 12.52 -0.83
N HIS A 273 4.28 13.55 -0.51
CA HIS A 273 3.12 13.97 -1.31
C HIS A 273 3.48 14.73 -2.58
N MET A 274 4.63 15.39 -2.60
CA MET A 274 5.07 16.30 -3.68
C MET A 274 6.33 15.76 -4.38
N GLY A 275 6.89 16.53 -5.31
CA GLY A 275 8.05 16.14 -6.11
C GLY A 275 7.69 15.42 -7.40
N ARG A 276 6.52 15.72 -7.97
CA ARG A 276 6.10 15.09 -9.23
C ARG A 276 6.74 15.85 -10.40
N TRP A 277 7.08 15.10 -11.44
CA TRP A 277 7.87 15.64 -12.54
C TRP A 277 7.48 15.02 -13.89
N TYR A 278 7.74 15.74 -14.96
CA TYR A 278 7.51 15.30 -16.33
C TYR A 278 8.66 15.70 -17.26
N GLN A 279 8.74 15.05 -18.42
CA GLN A 279 9.75 15.32 -19.46
C GLN A 279 9.10 15.92 -20.72
N ASP A 280 9.94 16.49 -21.59
CA ASP A 280 9.51 16.90 -22.92
C ASP A 280 8.82 15.75 -23.69
N GLY A 281 7.68 16.07 -24.32
CA GLY A 281 6.86 15.08 -25.03
C GLY A 281 5.90 14.26 -24.15
N HIS A 282 5.98 14.38 -22.82
CA HIS A 282 5.13 13.67 -21.87
C HIS A 282 4.43 14.67 -20.93
N PRO A 283 3.29 15.26 -21.33
CA PRO A 283 2.62 16.27 -20.51
C PRO A 283 2.13 15.67 -19.18
N GLY A 284 2.52 16.30 -18.07
CA GLY A 284 2.04 15.98 -16.72
C GLY A 284 0.95 16.95 -16.24
N SER A 285 0.46 16.72 -15.02
CA SER A 285 -0.44 17.68 -14.35
C SER A 285 0.25 19.02 -14.17
N ARG A 286 -0.32 20.06 -14.79
CA ARG A 286 0.19 21.43 -14.76
C ARG A 286 -0.01 22.14 -13.41
N TRP A 287 -0.73 21.50 -12.48
CA TRP A 287 -1.02 22.04 -11.16
C TRP A 287 0.08 21.78 -10.13
N VAL A 288 0.83 20.68 -10.29
CA VAL A 288 1.75 20.19 -9.25
C VAL A 288 3.06 19.60 -9.77
N MET A 289 3.21 19.40 -11.08
CA MET A 289 4.40 18.77 -11.65
C MET A 289 5.33 19.82 -12.25
N GLY A 290 6.62 19.71 -11.98
CA GLY A 290 7.65 20.50 -12.67
C GLY A 290 8.25 19.73 -13.85
N LYS A 291 8.78 20.48 -14.81
CA LYS A 291 9.51 19.92 -15.95
C LYS A 291 10.94 19.60 -15.53
N VAL A 292 11.45 18.42 -15.86
CA VAL A 292 12.82 18.00 -15.50
C VAL A 292 13.66 17.59 -16.70
N ASP A 293 14.96 17.74 -16.54
CA ASP A 293 15.96 16.94 -17.25
C ASP A 293 16.31 15.71 -16.43
N LEU A 294 16.46 14.59 -17.14
CA LEU A 294 17.03 13.37 -16.61
C LEU A 294 18.29 13.05 -17.40
N THR A 295 19.40 12.92 -16.68
CA THR A 295 20.67 12.49 -17.24
C THR A 295 21.14 11.23 -16.53
N ARG A 296 21.97 10.44 -17.22
CA ARG A 296 22.55 9.22 -16.68
C ARG A 296 24.02 9.18 -17.05
N THR A 297 24.89 8.90 -16.09
CA THR A 297 26.30 8.62 -16.34
C THR A 297 26.51 7.18 -16.79
N ASP A 298 27.65 6.88 -17.40
CA ASP A 298 28.01 5.52 -17.82
C ASP A 298 28.05 4.54 -16.65
N ASP A 299 28.43 5.02 -15.45
CA ASP A 299 28.47 4.24 -14.21
C ASP A 299 27.08 4.00 -13.58
N GLY A 300 26.00 4.46 -14.22
CA GLY A 300 24.63 4.20 -13.78
C GLY A 300 24.05 5.19 -12.77
N VAL A 301 24.68 6.35 -12.60
CA VAL A 301 24.13 7.42 -11.74
C VAL A 301 23.14 8.25 -12.54
N TRP A 302 21.89 8.27 -12.08
CA TRP A 302 20.85 9.14 -12.60
C TRP A 302 20.86 10.48 -11.88
N SER A 303 20.65 11.57 -12.61
CA SER A 303 20.39 12.89 -12.05
C SER A 303 19.10 13.44 -12.62
N LEU A 304 18.26 14.00 -11.75
CA LEU A 304 17.04 14.72 -12.08
C LEU A 304 17.25 16.18 -11.67
N ARG A 305 17.02 17.10 -12.59
CA ARG A 305 17.07 18.55 -12.36
C ARG A 305 15.84 19.23 -12.94
N TYR A 306 15.16 20.04 -12.14
CA TYR A 306 14.06 20.85 -12.64
C TYR A 306 14.55 21.92 -13.61
N LYS A 307 13.92 21.98 -14.78
CA LYS A 307 14.06 23.05 -15.77
C LYS A 307 13.05 24.17 -15.53
N GLU A 308 11.83 23.78 -15.16
CA GLU A 308 10.72 24.69 -14.93
C GLU A 308 9.87 24.15 -13.78
N GLY A 309 9.50 25.03 -12.84
CA GLY A 309 8.53 24.73 -11.79
C GLY A 309 7.09 24.83 -12.29
N ILE A 310 6.16 24.96 -11.35
CA ILE A 310 4.75 25.18 -11.65
C ILE A 310 4.56 26.64 -12.10
N LYS A 311 3.66 26.88 -13.05
CA LYS A 311 3.34 28.23 -13.54
C LYS A 311 1.88 28.34 -13.98
N PRO A 312 1.30 29.55 -13.97
CA PRO A 312 0.00 29.81 -14.56
C PRO A 312 -0.11 29.29 -15.98
N PHE A 313 -1.31 28.84 -16.34
CA PHE A 313 -1.60 28.38 -17.68
C PHE A 313 -3.02 28.64 -18.15
N THR A 314 -3.18 28.84 -19.45
CA THR A 314 -4.48 28.94 -20.09
C THR A 314 -5.15 27.57 -20.20
N SER A 315 -6.41 27.51 -19.81
CA SER A 315 -7.34 26.39 -19.94
C SER A 315 -8.79 26.90 -19.84
N ASP A 316 -9.77 26.02 -20.01
CA ASP A 316 -11.18 26.34 -19.79
C ASP A 316 -11.52 26.59 -18.30
N ASP A 317 -10.66 26.15 -17.37
CA ASP A 317 -10.73 26.55 -15.96
C ASP A 317 -10.01 27.90 -15.76
N PRO A 318 -10.72 28.98 -15.39
CA PRO A 318 -10.13 30.32 -15.23
C PRO A 318 -9.15 30.41 -14.04
N ASP A 319 -9.17 29.46 -13.10
CA ASP A 319 -8.22 29.48 -11.99
C ASP A 319 -6.82 29.00 -12.39
N SER A 320 -6.69 28.33 -13.53
CA SER A 320 -5.38 27.89 -14.04
C SER A 320 -4.44 29.06 -14.33
N GLU A 321 -4.98 30.24 -14.66
CA GLU A 321 -4.21 31.47 -14.86
C GLU A 321 -3.88 32.21 -13.55
N ARG A 322 -4.43 31.74 -12.42
CA ARG A 322 -4.31 32.37 -11.09
C ARG A 322 -3.40 31.61 -10.12
N ILE A 323 -2.78 30.52 -10.58
CA ILE A 323 -1.82 29.74 -9.78
C ILE A 323 -0.70 30.67 -9.29
N TYR A 324 -0.54 30.78 -7.97
CA TYR A 324 0.49 31.63 -7.36
C TYR A 324 1.65 30.85 -6.74
N TRP A 325 1.62 29.52 -6.79
CA TRP A 325 2.69 28.65 -6.31
C TRP A 325 3.55 28.12 -7.47
N ASP A 326 4.84 27.91 -7.18
CA ASP A 326 5.84 27.50 -8.16
C ASP A 326 6.59 26.21 -7.78
N ASP A 327 6.45 25.74 -6.54
CA ASP A 327 7.19 24.63 -5.95
C ASP A 327 6.59 23.26 -6.34
N PRO A 328 7.25 22.49 -7.24
CA PRO A 328 6.80 21.14 -7.61
C PRO A 328 7.11 20.09 -6.53
N GLY A 329 7.88 20.45 -5.50
CA GLY A 329 8.42 19.59 -4.47
C GLY A 329 9.68 18.83 -4.86
N VAL A 330 10.07 17.88 -4.02
CA VAL A 330 11.28 17.05 -4.17
C VAL A 330 10.92 15.58 -4.14
N HIS A 331 11.32 14.82 -5.16
CA HIS A 331 11.00 13.38 -5.26
C HIS A 331 11.93 12.49 -4.41
N GLN A 332 11.95 12.69 -3.09
CA GLN A 332 12.88 11.98 -2.18
C GLN A 332 12.89 10.45 -2.33
N ASN A 333 11.74 9.83 -2.60
CA ASN A 333 11.63 8.37 -2.65
C ASN A 333 12.55 7.71 -3.69
N LEU A 334 13.01 8.44 -4.72
CA LEU A 334 13.96 7.91 -5.70
C LEU A 334 15.32 7.58 -5.05
N THR A 335 15.66 8.27 -3.97
CA THR A 335 16.90 8.08 -3.22
C THR A 335 16.79 7.01 -2.14
N PHE A 336 15.65 6.32 -1.98
CA PHE A 336 15.50 5.34 -0.92
C PHE A 336 15.94 3.95 -1.42
N PRO A 337 16.93 3.30 -0.77
CA PRO A 337 17.32 1.93 -1.08
C PRO A 337 16.15 0.97 -0.88
N VAL A 338 16.17 -0.17 -1.59
CA VAL A 338 15.19 -1.24 -1.39
C VAL A 338 15.53 -1.99 -0.10
N GLN A 339 14.80 -1.69 0.97
CA GLN A 339 15.02 -2.21 2.33
C GLN A 339 13.82 -3.04 2.82
N PRO A 340 13.61 -4.27 2.33
CA PRO A 340 12.52 -5.11 2.79
C PRO A 340 12.83 -5.70 4.16
N ASP A 341 11.91 -5.59 5.11
CA ASP A 341 11.94 -6.34 6.37
C ASP A 341 12.17 -7.84 6.08
N PRO A 342 13.21 -8.47 6.64
CA PRO A 342 13.62 -9.81 6.25
C PRO A 342 12.59 -10.93 6.50
N ILE A 343 11.56 -10.66 7.31
CA ILE A 343 10.52 -11.63 7.68
C ILE A 343 9.25 -11.41 6.85
N SER A 344 8.72 -10.18 6.81
CA SER A 344 7.46 -9.85 6.14
C SER A 344 7.62 -9.43 4.68
N GLY A 345 8.82 -9.00 4.27
CA GLY A 345 9.09 -8.42 2.96
C GLY A 345 8.59 -6.98 2.79
N MET A 346 7.99 -6.37 3.82
CA MET A 346 7.50 -4.99 3.77
C MET A 346 8.64 -3.99 3.75
N HIS A 347 8.51 -2.92 2.99
CA HIS A 347 9.58 -1.91 2.88
C HIS A 347 9.72 -1.06 4.17
N CYS A 348 10.95 -0.94 4.67
CA CYS A 348 11.34 -0.10 5.80
C CYS A 348 11.54 1.36 5.34
N TRP A 349 10.50 2.20 5.47
CA TRP A 349 10.49 3.54 4.88
C TRP A 349 11.39 4.58 5.56
N HIS A 350 11.62 4.49 6.87
CA HIS A 350 12.50 5.44 7.56
C HIS A 350 13.94 5.28 7.06
N GLN A 351 14.64 6.39 6.85
CA GLN A 351 15.99 6.37 6.30
C GLN A 351 16.99 6.93 7.30
N LYS A 352 18.15 6.30 7.40
CA LYS A 352 19.34 6.96 7.91
C LYS A 352 19.88 7.87 6.81
N VAL A 353 20.06 9.15 7.12
CA VAL A 353 20.54 10.15 6.17
C VAL A 353 21.67 10.96 6.78
N ARG A 354 22.58 11.45 5.93
CA ARG A 354 23.55 12.48 6.30
C ARG A 354 23.13 13.80 5.69
N ILE A 355 23.15 14.87 6.46
CA ILE A 355 22.70 16.19 6.00
C ILE A 355 23.89 17.13 5.97
N GLU A 356 23.95 17.98 4.95
CA GLU A 356 24.93 19.06 4.86
C GLU A 356 24.28 20.29 4.19
N LYS A 357 24.95 21.44 4.29
CA LYS A 357 24.56 22.61 3.49
C LYS A 357 24.63 22.25 2.02
N ALA A 358 23.62 22.67 1.25
CA ALA A 358 23.66 22.50 -0.19
C ALA A 358 24.91 23.17 -0.78
N HIS A 359 25.50 22.52 -1.77
CA HIS A 359 26.67 23.03 -2.45
C HIS A 359 26.31 24.16 -3.43
N PRO A 360 27.27 24.97 -3.91
CA PRO A 360 26.98 26.03 -4.87
C PRO A 360 26.30 25.57 -6.17
N GLU A 361 26.53 24.33 -6.60
CA GLU A 361 25.92 23.73 -7.79
C GLU A 361 24.56 23.07 -7.55
N ASP A 362 24.15 22.93 -6.29
CA ASP A 362 22.89 22.31 -5.90
C ASP A 362 21.73 23.27 -6.14
N HIS A 363 20.68 22.72 -6.74
CA HIS A 363 19.42 23.41 -6.94
C HIS A 363 18.33 22.69 -6.16
N TYR A 364 17.38 23.46 -5.64
CA TYR A 364 16.20 22.89 -5.00
C TYR A 364 15.51 21.86 -5.92
N GLY A 365 15.19 20.68 -5.38
CA GLY A 365 14.55 19.61 -6.14
C GLY A 365 15.50 18.73 -6.94
N ASP A 366 16.81 19.02 -6.94
CA ASP A 366 17.80 18.09 -7.49
C ASP A 366 17.73 16.73 -6.78
N VAL A 367 17.84 15.67 -7.56
CA VAL A 367 17.91 14.29 -7.09
C VAL A 367 19.00 13.56 -7.85
N SER A 368 19.85 12.82 -7.15
CA SER A 368 20.85 11.93 -7.73
C SER A 368 20.74 10.54 -7.14
N VAL A 369 20.80 9.51 -7.98
CA VAL A 369 20.60 8.10 -7.58
C VAL A 369 21.56 7.18 -8.31
N ASP A 370 22.27 6.36 -7.55
CA ASP A 370 23.15 5.31 -8.01
C ASP A 370 22.40 3.95 -8.01
N VAL A 371 22.12 3.44 -9.20
CA VAL A 371 21.38 2.17 -9.36
C VAL A 371 22.21 0.95 -8.97
N THR A 372 23.54 1.04 -9.02
CA THR A 372 24.44 -0.03 -8.58
C THR A 372 24.36 -0.16 -7.07
N LYS A 373 24.47 0.95 -6.33
CA LYS A 373 24.29 0.96 -4.87
C LYS A 373 22.89 0.51 -4.46
N SER A 374 21.85 0.88 -5.20
CA SER A 374 20.49 0.39 -4.97
C SER A 374 20.41 -1.13 -5.06
N ARG A 375 21.07 -1.74 -6.06
CA ARG A 375 21.14 -3.19 -6.19
C ARG A 375 21.94 -3.85 -5.07
N GLU A 376 23.07 -3.27 -4.68
CA GLU A 376 23.88 -3.76 -3.55
C GLU A 376 23.10 -3.72 -2.24
N ALA A 377 22.38 -2.63 -1.97
CA ALA A 377 21.52 -2.51 -0.81
C ALA A 377 20.46 -3.59 -0.79
N TYR A 378 19.74 -3.78 -1.89
CA TYR A 378 18.78 -4.88 -2.01
C TYR A 378 19.40 -6.25 -1.70
N GLN A 379 20.58 -6.54 -2.23
CA GLN A 379 21.26 -7.83 -1.99
C GLN A 379 21.67 -8.02 -0.53
N ARG A 380 22.12 -6.95 0.15
CA ARG A 380 22.43 -7.01 1.59
C ARG A 380 21.19 -7.25 2.44
N TRP A 381 20.06 -6.63 2.11
CA TRP A 381 18.81 -6.90 2.84
C TRP A 381 18.26 -8.29 2.53
N LEU A 382 18.36 -8.73 1.28
CA LEU A 382 17.97 -10.09 0.88
C LEU A 382 18.79 -11.16 1.62
N SER A 383 20.08 -10.93 1.86
CA SER A 383 20.93 -11.89 2.58
C SER A 383 20.58 -12.01 4.07
N MET A 384 19.78 -11.09 4.63
CA MET A 384 19.24 -11.20 5.98
C MET A 384 18.02 -12.14 6.05
N THR A 385 17.43 -12.52 4.91
CA THR A 385 16.26 -13.41 4.87
C THR A 385 16.65 -14.86 5.16
N ARG A 386 15.69 -15.65 5.65
CA ARG A 386 15.83 -17.10 5.84
C ARG A 386 15.02 -17.80 4.74
N PRO A 387 15.67 -18.41 3.73
CA PRO A 387 14.96 -18.98 2.61
C PRO A 387 14.17 -20.22 3.03
N GLY A 388 13.02 -20.43 2.39
CA GLY A 388 12.26 -21.67 2.52
C GLY A 388 12.89 -22.86 1.78
N PRO A 389 12.18 -24.00 1.70
CA PRO A 389 10.82 -24.19 2.19
C PRO A 389 10.74 -24.21 3.72
N GLY A 390 9.58 -23.82 4.24
CA GLY A 390 9.26 -23.95 5.66
C GLY A 390 8.79 -25.37 6.03
N PRO A 391 8.20 -25.51 7.23
CA PRO A 391 7.65 -26.77 7.73
C PRO A 391 6.73 -27.47 6.73
N GLY A 392 6.86 -28.79 6.62
CA GLY A 392 6.05 -29.59 5.69
C GLY A 392 6.32 -29.32 4.21
N GLY A 393 7.43 -28.65 3.87
CA GLY A 393 7.75 -28.30 2.49
C GLY A 393 6.93 -27.13 1.94
N LEU A 394 6.37 -26.27 2.81
CA LEU A 394 5.52 -25.16 2.39
C LEU A 394 6.34 -23.93 1.95
N ARG A 395 5.80 -23.13 1.01
CA ARG A 395 6.39 -21.85 0.56
C ARG A 395 6.04 -20.67 1.46
N ARG A 396 4.91 -20.76 2.17
CA ARG A 396 4.43 -19.82 3.19
C ARG A 396 3.42 -20.51 4.13
N PRO A 397 3.14 -19.97 5.33
CA PRO A 397 2.06 -20.46 6.18
C PRO A 397 0.69 -20.35 5.49
N GLU A 398 -0.17 -21.37 5.67
CA GLU A 398 -1.51 -21.40 5.06
C GLU A 398 -2.48 -20.40 5.68
N PHE A 399 -2.33 -20.10 6.98
CA PHE A 399 -3.30 -19.27 7.71
C PHE A 399 -3.18 -17.76 7.44
N MET A 400 -2.04 -17.31 6.91
CA MET A 400 -1.80 -15.90 6.63
C MET A 400 -2.62 -15.43 5.43
N MET A 401 -3.15 -14.20 5.51
CA MET A 401 -3.98 -13.62 4.46
C MET A 401 -3.34 -13.72 3.06
N ARG A 402 -4.12 -14.19 2.09
CA ARG A 402 -3.71 -14.27 0.68
C ARG A 402 -4.89 -13.98 -0.23
N HIS A 403 -4.85 -12.84 -0.92
CA HIS A 403 -5.82 -12.54 -1.98
C HIS A 403 -5.82 -13.65 -3.04
N VAL A 404 -7.01 -14.01 -3.51
CA VAL A 404 -7.21 -15.16 -4.41
C VAL A 404 -6.53 -16.39 -3.83
N THR A 405 -6.92 -16.74 -2.60
CA THR A 405 -6.34 -17.87 -1.87
C THR A 405 -6.38 -19.11 -2.77
N PRO A 406 -5.26 -19.79 -3.04
CA PRO A 406 -5.28 -20.99 -3.89
C PRO A 406 -5.58 -22.23 -3.06
N ARG A 407 -5.81 -23.36 -3.74
CA ARG A 407 -5.90 -24.68 -3.08
C ARG A 407 -4.60 -25.01 -2.35
N ARG A 408 -4.70 -25.83 -1.30
CA ARG A 408 -3.57 -26.21 -0.43
C ARG A 408 -2.34 -26.71 -1.18
N LYS A 409 -2.51 -27.50 -2.25
CA LYS A 409 -1.38 -27.98 -3.07
C LYS A 409 -0.45 -26.87 -3.59
N ALA A 410 -0.98 -25.67 -3.85
CA ALA A 410 -0.20 -24.55 -4.37
C ALA A 410 0.70 -23.89 -3.30
N TYR A 411 0.54 -24.28 -2.04
CA TYR A 411 1.44 -23.86 -0.95
C TYR A 411 2.69 -24.75 -0.87
N LEU A 412 2.67 -25.96 -1.43
CA LEU A 412 3.84 -26.84 -1.42
C LEU A 412 4.94 -26.33 -2.36
N TYR A 413 6.16 -26.49 -1.90
CA TYR A 413 7.34 -26.32 -2.70
C TYR A 413 7.54 -27.57 -3.56
N GLU A 414 7.33 -27.42 -4.86
CA GLU A 414 7.85 -28.36 -5.84
C GLU A 414 9.25 -27.89 -6.24
N PRO A 415 10.30 -28.70 -6.05
CA PRO A 415 11.62 -28.38 -6.57
C PRO A 415 11.54 -28.23 -8.09
N ALA A 416 12.35 -27.32 -8.64
CA ALA A 416 12.45 -27.16 -10.08
C ALA A 416 12.69 -28.54 -10.71
N ARG A 417 11.83 -28.98 -11.63
CA ARG A 417 12.09 -30.17 -12.44
C ARG A 417 13.46 -29.96 -13.06
N SER A 418 14.42 -30.82 -12.75
CA SER A 418 15.73 -30.79 -13.39
C SER A 418 15.50 -30.78 -14.89
N THR A 419 15.82 -29.67 -15.53
CA THR A 419 16.00 -29.64 -16.98
C THR A 419 17.31 -30.35 -17.27
N GLU A 420 17.32 -31.68 -17.11
CA GLU A 420 18.20 -32.53 -17.89
C GLU A 420 17.53 -32.66 -19.26
N ALA A 421 18.02 -31.85 -20.20
CA ALA A 421 17.87 -32.03 -21.63
C ALA A 421 19.24 -31.83 -22.28
#